data_AF-A0A839E7X2-F1
#
_entry.id   AF-A0A839E7X2-F1
#
_cell.length_a   1.000
_cell.length_b   1.000
_cell.length_c   1.000
_cell.angle_alpha   90.00
_cell.angle_beta   90.00
_cell.angle_gamma   90.00
#
_symmetry.space_group_name_H-M   'P 1'
#
loop_
_entity.id
_entity.type
_entity.pdbx_description
1 polymer ?
#
loop_
_entity_poly.entity_id
_entity_poly.type
_entity_poly.pdbx_seq_one_letter_code
_entity_poly.pdbx_strand_id
1 'polypeptide(L)'
;MSRAPRRSSPALLLGALAIACGGCATVEPASVSLELVAAERAERLVGLWFDSTQSTQRELRDHWPESPPLSFGFTEWVHPSDYRERLLECVSDRLGRPAEIGGAPIAGEEPWAPASAEALCRHEFPPFTSEISLEGPIEARWLDAQLTTALPACVRAFGGRLDIADTRAIIDAIRDRPFSSDGPRDIWSIVAVTGVTALDRAAMRATCPDPALALDELPLPVIDR
;
A
#
# COMPACT_ATOMS: atom_id res chain seq x y z
N MET A 1 31.48 0.30 -64.64
CA MET A 1 30.20 -0.28 -64.20
C MET A 1 30.43 -1.77 -63.93
N SER A 2 30.76 -2.14 -62.69
CA SER A 2 31.11 -3.51 -62.32
C SER A 2 30.05 -4.09 -61.38
N ARG A 3 29.37 -5.16 -61.84
CA ARG A 3 28.64 -6.09 -60.99
C ARG A 3 29.54 -7.27 -60.68
N ALA A 4 29.61 -7.66 -59.41
CA ALA A 4 30.01 -9.00 -58.98
C ALA A 4 29.17 -9.45 -57.76
N PRO A 5 28.99 -10.77 -57.54
CA PRO A 5 27.89 -11.34 -56.77
C PRO A 5 28.31 -12.14 -55.51
N ARG A 6 27.30 -12.46 -54.66
CA ARG A 6 27.13 -13.60 -53.71
C ARG A 6 28.28 -13.98 -52.76
N ARG A 7 27.97 -14.10 -51.45
CA ARG A 7 27.89 -15.39 -50.71
C ARG A 7 27.59 -15.23 -49.20
N SER A 8 26.60 -16.01 -48.76
CA SER A 8 26.55 -16.87 -47.56
C SER A 8 26.68 -16.29 -46.13
N SER A 9 25.60 -16.43 -45.35
CA SER A 9 25.59 -16.60 -43.88
C SER A 9 26.32 -17.89 -43.48
N PRO A 10 26.89 -18.02 -42.26
CA PRO A 10 26.08 -18.47 -41.11
C PRO A 10 26.55 -18.00 -39.71
N ALA A 11 25.69 -18.27 -38.71
CA ALA A 11 25.99 -18.61 -37.32
C ALA A 11 26.60 -17.55 -36.38
N LEU A 12 25.72 -16.92 -35.60
CA LEU A 12 25.89 -16.86 -34.14
C LEU A 12 24.56 -17.31 -33.51
N LEU A 13 24.45 -18.64 -33.42
CA LEU A 13 23.55 -19.36 -32.53
C LEU A 13 24.29 -19.60 -31.21
N LEU A 14 23.52 -19.81 -30.15
CA LEU A 14 23.84 -20.02 -28.72
C LEU A 14 23.75 -18.71 -27.93
N GLY A 15 22.80 -18.51 -27.03
CA GLY A 15 21.90 -19.42 -26.31
C GLY A 15 21.71 -18.78 -24.93
N ALA A 16 20.50 -18.50 -24.48
CA ALA A 16 19.75 -19.51 -23.74
C ALA A 16 18.23 -19.39 -23.97
N LEU A 17 17.70 -20.54 -24.37
CA LEU A 17 16.31 -20.96 -24.27
C LEU A 17 15.96 -21.26 -22.80
N ALA A 18 14.65 -21.27 -22.52
CA ALA A 18 13.94 -21.80 -21.35
C ALA A 18 13.72 -20.77 -20.21
N ILE A 19 12.48 -20.48 -19.79
CA ILE A 19 11.32 -21.36 -19.65
C ILE A 19 10.05 -20.70 -20.18
N ALA A 20 9.28 -21.47 -20.94
CA ALA A 20 7.90 -21.19 -21.28
C ALA A 20 7.02 -21.17 -20.02
N CYS A 21 6.45 -20.01 -19.68
CA CYS A 21 5.17 -19.91 -19.00
C CYS A 21 4.16 -19.32 -20.00
N GLY A 22 3.78 -20.14 -20.99
CA GLY A 22 2.58 -19.87 -21.76
C GLY A 22 1.37 -20.09 -20.86
N GLY A 23 0.46 -19.10 -20.80
CA GLY A 23 -0.90 -19.38 -20.35
C GLY A 23 -1.65 -18.36 -19.50
N CYS A 24 -1.32 -17.07 -19.52
CA CYS A 24 -2.26 -15.98 -19.20
C CYS A 24 -1.85 -14.68 -19.92
N ALA A 25 -1.51 -14.76 -21.20
CA ALA A 25 -1.36 -13.54 -22.02
C ALA A 25 -2.74 -13.15 -22.57
N THR A 26 -3.09 -11.88 -22.36
CA THR A 26 -4.33 -11.17 -22.73
C THR A 26 -5.56 -11.45 -21.85
N VAL A 27 -5.38 -11.43 -20.54
CA VAL A 27 -6.43 -10.82 -19.71
C VAL A 27 -6.42 -9.33 -20.04
N GLU A 28 -7.53 -8.81 -20.55
CA GLU A 28 -7.67 -7.38 -20.83
C GLU A 28 -7.39 -6.62 -19.52
N PRO A 29 -6.40 -5.69 -19.50
CA PRO A 29 -6.07 -4.98 -18.29
C PRO A 29 -7.31 -4.25 -17.79
N ALA A 30 -7.46 -4.14 -16.46
CA ALA A 30 -8.53 -3.35 -15.88
C ALA A 30 -8.52 -1.94 -16.53
N SER A 31 -9.71 -1.38 -16.77
CA SER A 31 -9.86 -0.01 -17.33
C SER A 31 -9.18 1.08 -16.48
N VAL A 32 -8.73 0.70 -15.29
CA VAL A 32 -7.94 1.47 -14.34
C VAL A 32 -6.65 0.69 -14.09
N SER A 33 -5.51 1.36 -14.02
CA SER A 33 -4.21 0.71 -13.76
C SER A 33 -3.81 0.81 -12.29
N LEU A 34 -2.88 -0.05 -11.86
CA LEU A 34 -2.40 -0.09 -10.47
C LEU A 34 -1.59 1.19 -10.13
N GLU A 35 -0.97 1.83 -11.12
CA GLU A 35 -0.30 3.12 -10.98
C GLU A 35 -1.28 4.25 -10.64
N LEU A 36 -2.47 4.24 -11.24
CA LEU A 36 -3.51 5.23 -10.92
C LEU A 36 -4.06 5.02 -9.50
N VAL A 37 -4.18 3.77 -9.06
CA VAL A 37 -4.54 3.44 -7.68
C VAL A 37 -3.47 3.94 -6.70
N ALA A 38 -2.20 3.72 -7.02
CA ALA A 38 -1.08 4.21 -6.21
C ALA A 38 -1.11 5.75 -6.07
N ALA A 39 -1.35 6.46 -7.16
CA ALA A 39 -1.46 7.92 -7.15
C ALA A 39 -2.65 8.41 -6.29
N GLU A 40 -3.83 7.80 -6.43
CA GLU A 40 -5.00 8.15 -5.61
C GLU A 40 -4.77 7.90 -4.10
N ARG A 41 -4.16 6.76 -3.75
CA ARG A 41 -3.79 6.45 -2.36
C ARG A 41 -2.79 7.47 -1.82
N ALA A 42 -1.77 7.79 -2.61
CA ALA A 42 -0.77 8.78 -2.27
C ALA A 42 -1.41 10.13 -1.94
N GLU A 43 -2.25 10.65 -2.83
CA GLU A 43 -2.95 11.92 -2.63
C GLU A 43 -3.80 11.94 -1.36
N ARG A 44 -4.54 10.85 -1.08
CA ARG A 44 -5.38 10.75 0.13
C ARG A 44 -4.55 10.73 1.41
N LEU A 45 -3.49 9.92 1.47
CA LEU A 45 -2.59 9.83 2.63
C LEU A 45 -1.93 11.18 2.92
N VAL A 46 -1.44 11.85 1.87
CA VAL A 46 -0.82 13.17 1.98
C VAL A 46 -1.84 14.21 2.43
N GLY A 47 -3.04 14.21 1.86
CA GLY A 47 -4.13 15.10 2.28
C GLY A 47 -4.50 14.93 3.76
N LEU A 48 -4.64 13.70 4.23
CA LEU A 48 -4.93 13.40 5.64
C LEU A 48 -3.81 13.87 6.58
N TRP A 49 -2.56 13.71 6.19
CA TRP A 49 -1.43 14.24 6.97
C TRP A 49 -1.46 15.77 7.04
N PHE A 50 -1.71 16.46 5.93
CA PHE A 50 -1.84 17.93 5.90
C PHE A 50 -3.01 18.42 6.77
N ASP A 51 -4.19 17.80 6.64
CA ASP A 51 -5.37 18.17 7.41
C ASP A 51 -5.16 17.94 8.91
N SER A 52 -4.54 16.81 9.27
CA SER A 52 -4.20 16.48 10.65
C SER A 52 -3.17 17.45 11.23
N THR A 53 -2.15 17.81 10.46
CA THR A 53 -1.14 18.82 10.82
C THR A 53 -1.80 20.17 11.10
N GLN A 54 -2.65 20.66 10.19
CA GLN A 54 -3.34 21.94 10.36
C GLN A 54 -4.30 21.92 11.56
N SER A 55 -5.02 20.83 11.76
CA SER A 55 -5.92 20.66 12.91
C SER A 55 -5.14 20.69 14.22
N THR A 56 -4.05 19.94 14.30
CA THR A 56 -3.17 19.90 15.48
C THR A 56 -2.55 21.27 15.76
N GLN A 57 -2.10 22.00 14.72
CA GLN A 57 -1.57 23.35 14.89
C GLN A 57 -2.61 24.33 15.43
N ARG A 58 -3.87 24.21 15.04
CA ARG A 58 -4.97 25.00 15.62
C ARG A 58 -5.18 24.64 17.08
N GLU A 59 -5.34 23.34 17.38
CA GLU A 59 -5.57 22.86 18.74
C GLU A 59 -4.48 23.31 19.72
N LEU A 60 -3.20 23.19 19.35
CA LEU A 60 -2.09 23.59 20.20
C LEU A 60 -2.08 25.11 20.45
N ARG A 61 -2.40 25.92 19.44
CA ARG A 61 -2.50 27.38 19.61
C ARG A 61 -3.70 27.80 20.45
N ASP A 62 -4.81 27.07 20.35
CA ASP A 62 -6.03 27.36 21.11
C ASP A 62 -5.82 27.06 22.60
N HIS A 63 -5.08 26.00 22.93
CA HIS A 63 -4.77 25.62 24.31
C HIS A 63 -3.58 26.41 24.90
N TRP A 64 -2.58 26.72 24.07
CA TRP A 64 -1.32 27.37 24.47
C TRP A 64 -0.92 28.47 23.48
N PRO A 65 -1.62 29.61 23.49
CA PRO A 65 -1.38 30.71 22.54
C PRO A 65 -0.01 31.37 22.69
N GLU A 66 0.64 31.22 23.84
CA GLU A 66 2.00 31.67 24.11
C GLU A 66 3.10 30.79 23.50
N SER A 67 2.75 29.60 23.02
CA SER A 67 3.71 28.71 22.37
C SER A 67 4.30 29.36 21.11
N PRO A 68 5.59 29.12 20.80
CA PRO A 68 6.19 29.62 19.57
C PRO A 68 5.49 28.99 18.34
N PRO A 69 5.57 29.63 17.16
CA PRO A 69 5.06 29.05 15.93
C PRO A 69 5.63 27.65 15.69
N LEU A 70 4.76 26.65 15.63
CA LEU A 70 5.14 25.27 15.36
C LEU A 70 5.30 25.03 13.86
N SER A 71 6.40 24.37 13.48
CA SER A 71 6.66 23.91 12.12
C SER A 71 6.67 22.39 12.11
N PHE A 72 5.69 21.81 11.44
CA PHE A 72 5.62 20.37 11.24
C PHE A 72 6.44 20.00 10.00
N GLY A 73 7.08 18.84 10.04
CA GLY A 73 7.82 18.26 8.91
C GLY A 73 7.42 16.81 8.75
N PHE A 74 7.66 16.26 7.56
CA PHE A 74 7.52 14.85 7.26
C PHE A 74 8.91 14.25 7.03
N THR A 75 9.18 13.09 7.61
CA THR A 75 10.41 12.32 7.36
C THR A 75 10.09 11.04 6.61
N GLU A 76 9.27 10.17 7.19
CA GLU A 76 8.87 8.91 6.56
C GLU A 76 7.57 8.37 7.14
N TRP A 77 6.92 7.50 6.38
CA TRP A 77 5.85 6.66 6.89
C TRP A 77 6.44 5.50 7.68
N VAL A 78 5.90 5.23 8.86
CA VAL A 78 6.34 4.11 9.71
C VAL A 78 5.25 3.06 9.88
N HIS A 79 5.66 1.80 9.97
CA HIS A 79 4.73 0.72 10.24
C HIS A 79 4.13 0.87 11.65
N PRO A 80 2.83 0.58 11.87
CA PRO A 80 2.19 0.77 13.17
C PRO A 80 2.86 0.02 14.34
N SER A 81 3.51 -1.13 14.09
CA SER A 81 4.24 -1.88 15.13
C SER A 81 5.42 -1.10 15.70
N ASP A 82 6.08 -0.30 14.86
CA ASP A 82 7.33 0.39 15.20
C ASP A 82 7.05 1.84 15.62
N TYR A 83 5.85 2.34 15.28
CA TYR A 83 5.45 3.73 15.50
C TYR A 83 5.61 4.17 16.95
N ARG A 84 5.20 3.35 17.93
CA ARG A 84 5.28 3.73 19.34
C ARG A 84 6.73 3.94 19.80
N GLU A 85 7.63 3.05 19.40
CA GLU A 85 9.04 3.14 19.74
C GLU A 85 9.68 4.39 19.12
N ARG A 86 9.47 4.60 17.82
CA ARG A 86 9.94 5.78 17.08
C ARG A 86 9.41 7.09 17.68
N LEU A 87 8.13 7.12 18.04
CA LEU A 87 7.52 8.28 18.65
C LEU A 87 8.15 8.59 20.01
N LEU A 88 8.31 7.57 20.87
CA LEU A 88 8.92 7.74 22.20
C LEU A 88 10.37 8.22 22.12
N GLU A 89 11.16 7.66 21.19
CA GLU A 89 12.54 8.09 20.93
C GLU A 89 12.59 9.56 20.52
N CYS A 90 11.84 9.95 19.48
CA CYS A 90 11.79 11.33 19.01
C CYS A 90 11.35 12.32 20.09
N VAL A 91 10.31 11.98 20.87
CA VAL A 91 9.82 12.88 21.94
C VAL A 91 10.84 13.01 23.06
N SER A 92 11.48 11.91 23.45
CA SER A 92 12.52 11.93 24.50
C SER A 92 13.72 12.79 24.08
N ASP A 93 14.13 12.68 22.81
CA ASP A 93 15.22 13.48 22.25
C ASP A 93 14.88 14.97 22.22
N ARG A 94 13.66 15.33 21.79
CA ARG A 94 13.21 16.74 21.76
C ARG A 94 13.12 17.36 23.15
N LEU A 95 12.71 16.59 24.16
CA LEU A 95 12.61 17.05 25.54
C LEU A 95 13.96 16.94 26.30
N GLY A 96 14.96 16.26 25.75
CA GLY A 96 16.27 16.03 26.38
C GLY A 96 16.19 15.13 27.62
N ARG A 97 15.17 14.27 27.71
CA ARG A 97 14.89 13.40 28.86
C ARG A 97 13.99 12.24 28.47
N PRO A 98 13.93 11.16 29.26
CA PRO A 98 12.91 10.13 29.08
C PRO A 98 11.50 10.73 29.12
N ALA A 99 10.70 10.42 28.09
CA ALA A 99 9.33 10.88 27.96
C ALA A 99 8.34 9.70 27.92
N GLU A 100 7.09 10.00 28.23
CA GLU A 100 5.96 9.09 28.06
C GLU A 100 4.94 9.74 27.12
N ILE A 101 4.29 8.94 26.27
CA ILE A 101 3.21 9.42 25.40
C ILE A 101 2.03 9.86 26.25
N GLY A 102 1.55 11.09 26.04
CA GLY A 102 0.55 11.73 26.89
C GLY A 102 1.08 12.15 28.27
N GLY A 103 2.40 12.20 28.43
CA GLY A 103 3.05 12.58 29.69
C GLY A 103 2.78 14.05 30.07
N ALA A 104 2.75 14.30 31.39
CA ALA A 104 2.61 15.64 31.94
C ALA A 104 3.95 16.40 31.93
N PRO A 105 3.92 17.76 31.94
CA PRO A 105 5.13 18.56 32.10
C PRO A 105 5.78 18.30 33.48
N ILE A 106 7.10 18.30 33.51
CA ILE A 106 7.86 18.21 34.77
C ILE A 106 8.05 19.59 35.42
N ALA A 107 8.49 19.61 36.68
CA ALA A 107 8.69 20.87 37.39
C ALA A 107 9.74 21.76 36.69
N GLY A 108 9.34 23.00 36.36
CA GLY A 108 10.19 23.97 35.66
C GLY A 108 10.15 23.88 34.13
N GLU A 109 9.38 22.95 33.57
CA GLU A 109 9.10 22.86 32.13
C GLU A 109 7.86 23.66 31.74
N GLU A 110 7.86 24.19 30.52
CA GLU A 110 6.68 24.87 29.97
C GLU A 110 5.50 23.89 29.80
N PRO A 111 4.26 24.27 30.16
CA PRO A 111 3.11 23.36 30.13
C PRO A 111 2.83 22.73 28.76
N TRP A 112 3.17 23.42 27.67
CA TRP A 112 2.97 22.97 26.29
C TRP A 112 4.11 22.12 25.73
N ALA A 113 5.27 22.05 26.40
CA ALA A 113 6.46 21.41 25.84
C ALA A 113 6.24 19.92 25.54
N PRO A 114 5.67 19.08 26.44
CA PRO A 114 5.43 17.66 26.13
C PRO A 114 4.43 17.47 24.97
N ALA A 115 3.32 18.19 24.99
CA ALA A 115 2.28 18.08 23.98
C ALA A 115 2.76 18.52 22.58
N SER A 116 3.53 19.61 22.52
CA SER A 116 4.11 20.09 21.26
C SER A 116 5.20 19.15 20.72
N ALA A 117 6.09 18.63 21.59
CA ALA A 117 7.12 17.67 21.19
C ALA A 117 6.48 16.40 20.61
N GLU A 118 5.46 15.88 21.29
CA GLU A 118 4.70 14.74 20.82
C GLU A 118 4.03 15.01 19.47
N ALA A 119 3.30 16.12 19.34
CA ALA A 119 2.66 16.50 18.08
C ALA A 119 3.67 16.60 16.92
N LEU A 120 4.80 17.27 17.13
CA LEU A 120 5.84 17.40 16.11
C LEU A 120 6.37 16.04 15.66
N CYS A 121 6.65 15.14 16.61
CA CYS A 121 7.13 13.79 16.30
C CYS A 121 6.07 12.91 15.63
N ARG A 122 4.79 13.02 16.02
CA ARG A 122 3.69 12.27 15.40
C ARG A 122 3.55 12.58 13.91
N HIS A 123 3.77 13.84 13.53
CA HIS A 123 3.68 14.29 12.14
C HIS A 123 4.98 14.12 11.36
N GLU A 124 6.13 13.99 12.05
CA GLU A 124 7.41 13.62 11.44
C GLU A 124 7.44 12.16 11.01
N PHE A 125 6.85 11.28 11.82
CA PHE A 125 6.79 9.83 11.58
C PHE A 125 5.35 9.32 11.61
N PRO A 126 4.46 9.77 10.72
CA PRO A 126 3.07 9.34 10.75
C PRO A 126 2.96 7.82 10.50
N PRO A 127 2.08 7.12 11.23
CA PRO A 127 1.87 5.71 11.01
C PRO A 127 1.20 5.50 9.65
N PHE A 128 1.74 4.60 8.85
CA PHE A 128 1.04 4.14 7.65
C PHE A 128 -0.18 3.32 8.08
N THR A 129 -1.37 3.78 7.72
CA THR A 129 -2.60 3.00 7.92
C THR A 129 -3.06 2.37 6.62
N SER A 130 -3.23 1.04 6.66
CA SER A 130 -3.79 0.26 5.57
C SER A 130 -5.32 0.30 5.52
N GLU A 131 -5.97 1.06 6.41
CA GLU A 131 -7.42 1.32 6.34
C GLU A 131 -7.76 2.28 5.20
N ILE A 132 -6.91 3.30 4.99
CA ILE A 132 -7.04 4.26 3.86
C ILE A 132 -6.87 3.53 2.52
N SER A 133 -6.27 2.34 2.54
CA SER A 133 -5.96 1.58 1.36
C SER A 133 -7.22 1.39 0.50
N LEU A 134 -8.39 1.02 1.04
CA LEU A 134 -9.56 0.58 0.22
C LEU A 134 -10.72 1.59 0.03
N GLU A 135 -10.50 2.88 0.26
CA GLU A 135 -11.59 3.88 0.26
C GLU A 135 -11.70 4.72 -1.03
N GLY A 136 -10.80 4.52 -1.99
CA GLY A 136 -10.69 5.37 -3.17
C GLY A 136 -11.61 4.93 -4.33
N PRO A 137 -12.24 5.85 -5.07
CA PRO A 137 -13.09 5.49 -6.21
C PRO A 137 -12.31 4.86 -7.37
N ILE A 138 -11.06 5.26 -7.63
CA ILE A 138 -10.21 4.66 -8.67
C ILE A 138 -9.85 3.23 -8.25
N GLU A 139 -9.46 3.06 -7.00
CA GLU A 139 -9.19 1.75 -6.45
C GLU A 139 -10.37 0.79 -6.46
N ALA A 140 -11.55 1.25 -6.01
CA ALA A 140 -12.75 0.42 -6.01
C ALA A 140 -13.09 -0.07 -7.42
N ARG A 141 -12.91 0.79 -8.44
CA ARG A 141 -13.07 0.42 -9.85
C ARG A 141 -12.00 -0.55 -10.34
N TRP A 142 -10.76 -0.40 -9.89
CA TRP A 142 -9.69 -1.35 -10.19
C TRP A 142 -10.00 -2.73 -9.61
N LEU A 143 -10.37 -2.80 -8.33
CA LEU A 143 -10.75 -4.04 -7.65
C LEU A 143 -11.95 -4.71 -8.31
N ASP A 144 -13.00 -3.96 -8.63
CA ASP A 144 -14.15 -4.48 -9.35
C ASP A 144 -13.73 -5.13 -10.66
N ALA A 145 -12.92 -4.45 -11.49
CA ALA A 145 -12.41 -5.02 -12.74
C ALA A 145 -11.53 -6.27 -12.53
N GLN A 146 -10.72 -6.31 -11.46
CA GLN A 146 -9.97 -7.51 -11.11
C GLN A 146 -10.90 -8.68 -10.78
N LEU A 147 -11.92 -8.44 -9.97
CA LEU A 147 -12.84 -9.47 -9.47
C LEU A 147 -13.85 -9.94 -10.53
N THR A 148 -14.32 -9.06 -11.41
CA THR A 148 -15.31 -9.42 -12.45
C THR A 148 -14.69 -9.98 -13.71
N THR A 149 -13.46 -9.56 -14.03
CA THR A 149 -12.86 -9.80 -15.36
C THR A 149 -11.56 -10.56 -15.24
N ALA A 150 -10.56 -10.00 -14.55
CA ALA A 150 -9.20 -10.51 -14.62
C ALA A 150 -9.02 -11.85 -13.91
N LEU A 151 -9.44 -11.92 -12.64
CA LEU A 151 -9.34 -13.11 -11.81
C LEU A 151 -10.17 -14.26 -12.38
N PRO A 152 -11.45 -14.06 -12.78
CA PRO A 152 -12.23 -15.14 -13.41
C PRO A 152 -11.68 -15.59 -14.76
N ALA A 153 -11.06 -14.70 -15.55
CA ALA A 153 -10.39 -15.09 -16.80
C ALA A 153 -9.17 -15.97 -16.53
N CYS A 154 -8.34 -15.59 -15.54
CA CYS A 154 -7.20 -16.40 -15.14
C CYS A 154 -7.63 -17.78 -14.62
N VAL A 155 -8.61 -17.83 -13.71
CA VAL A 155 -9.14 -19.10 -13.17
C VAL A 155 -9.68 -20.00 -14.29
N ARG A 156 -10.34 -19.44 -15.30
CA ARG A 156 -10.83 -20.20 -16.48
C ARG A 156 -9.71 -20.83 -17.30
N ALA A 157 -8.53 -20.21 -17.38
CA ALA A 157 -7.37 -20.79 -18.08
C ALA A 157 -6.89 -22.10 -17.43
N PHE A 158 -7.18 -22.30 -16.14
CA PHE A 158 -6.91 -23.53 -15.39
C PHE A 158 -8.11 -24.50 -15.35
N GLY A 159 -9.12 -24.30 -16.20
CA GLY A 159 -10.35 -25.10 -16.22
C GLY A 159 -11.30 -24.84 -15.05
N GLY A 160 -11.02 -23.82 -14.25
CA GLY A 160 -11.82 -23.45 -13.09
C GLY A 160 -12.97 -22.52 -13.42
N ARG A 161 -13.83 -22.33 -12.42
CA ARG A 161 -14.86 -21.29 -12.39
C ARG A 161 -14.82 -20.55 -11.06
N LEU A 162 -14.67 -19.23 -11.18
CA LEU A 162 -14.80 -18.26 -10.11
C LEU A 162 -16.04 -17.43 -10.42
N ASP A 163 -17.01 -17.44 -9.51
CA ASP A 163 -18.28 -16.74 -9.63
C ASP A 163 -18.44 -15.84 -8.40
N ILE A 164 -18.32 -14.53 -8.60
CA ILE A 164 -18.41 -13.54 -7.54
C ILE A 164 -19.75 -12.82 -7.71
N ALA A 165 -20.73 -13.28 -6.95
CA ALA A 165 -22.10 -12.75 -7.01
C ALA A 165 -22.21 -11.32 -6.44
N ASP A 166 -21.34 -10.97 -5.49
CA ASP A 166 -21.33 -9.66 -4.84
C ASP A 166 -19.86 -9.19 -4.68
N THR A 167 -19.38 -8.38 -5.63
CA THR A 167 -18.02 -7.83 -5.58
C THR A 167 -17.83 -6.86 -4.41
N ARG A 168 -18.90 -6.16 -4.00
CA ARG A 168 -18.84 -5.20 -2.90
C ARG A 168 -18.63 -5.91 -1.57
N ALA A 169 -19.34 -7.00 -1.32
CA ALA A 169 -19.12 -7.81 -0.12
C ALA A 169 -17.68 -8.35 -0.03
N ILE A 170 -17.07 -8.70 -1.17
CA ILE A 170 -15.67 -9.12 -1.21
C ILE A 170 -14.73 -7.96 -0.89
N ILE A 171 -14.95 -6.78 -1.49
CA ILE A 171 -14.14 -5.57 -1.22
C ILE A 171 -14.24 -5.18 0.27
N ASP A 172 -15.44 -5.19 0.83
CA ASP A 172 -15.67 -4.93 2.26
C ASP A 172 -14.96 -5.99 3.13
N ALA A 173 -15.00 -7.28 2.75
CA ALA A 173 -14.31 -8.35 3.47
C ALA A 173 -12.77 -8.25 3.40
N ILE A 174 -12.20 -7.74 2.30
CA ILE A 174 -10.76 -7.45 2.21
C ILE A 174 -10.42 -6.29 3.15
N ARG A 175 -11.25 -5.24 3.17
CA ARG A 175 -11.06 -4.05 4.02
C ARG A 175 -11.10 -4.40 5.50
N ASP A 176 -12.10 -5.16 5.90
CA ASP A 176 -12.37 -5.45 7.31
C ASP A 176 -11.39 -6.48 7.91
N ARG A 177 -10.46 -7.03 7.11
CA ARG A 177 -9.39 -7.90 7.62
C ARG A 177 -8.23 -7.07 8.18
N PRO A 178 -7.98 -7.13 9.51
CA PRO A 178 -6.83 -6.47 10.10
C PRO A 178 -5.54 -7.08 9.56
N PHE A 179 -4.50 -6.25 9.37
CA PHE A 179 -3.15 -6.72 9.03
C PHE A 179 -2.42 -7.34 10.24
N SER A 180 -3.14 -7.64 11.33
CA SER A 180 -2.56 -8.21 12.56
C SER A 180 -2.26 -9.69 12.36
N SER A 181 -0.99 -10.09 12.53
CA SER A 181 -0.39 -11.43 12.79
C SER A 181 -0.89 -12.69 12.06
N ASP A 182 -2.05 -12.70 11.43
CA ASP A 182 -2.79 -13.88 10.97
C ASP A 182 -2.66 -14.11 9.46
N GLY A 183 -1.74 -13.37 8.82
CA GLY A 183 -1.38 -13.52 7.41
C GLY A 183 -1.92 -12.41 6.52
N PRO A 184 -1.47 -12.37 5.26
CA PRO A 184 -1.87 -11.33 4.31
C PRO A 184 -3.39 -11.34 4.03
N ARG A 185 -3.91 -10.18 3.61
CA ARG A 185 -5.26 -10.07 3.05
C ARG A 185 -5.30 -10.82 1.71
N ASP A 186 -5.49 -12.13 1.76
CA ASP A 186 -5.51 -12.99 0.57
C ASP A 186 -6.93 -13.13 0.01
N ILE A 187 -7.13 -12.79 -1.27
CA ILE A 187 -8.43 -12.93 -1.95
C ILE A 187 -8.88 -14.39 -1.96
N TRP A 188 -7.95 -15.34 -2.10
CA TRP A 188 -8.22 -16.76 -2.25
C TRP A 188 -8.74 -17.43 -0.99
N SER A 189 -8.68 -16.74 0.14
CA SER A 189 -9.29 -17.12 1.41
C SER A 189 -10.74 -16.64 1.56
N ILE A 190 -11.19 -15.75 0.67
CA ILE A 190 -12.53 -15.15 0.66
C ILE A 190 -13.37 -15.75 -0.48
N VAL A 191 -12.74 -16.00 -1.62
CA VAL A 191 -13.45 -16.48 -2.82
C VAL A 191 -13.35 -17.99 -3.00
N ALA A 192 -14.44 -18.60 -3.48
CA ALA A 192 -14.51 -20.02 -3.77
C ALA A 192 -14.25 -20.30 -5.26
N VAL A 193 -13.28 -21.18 -5.54
CA VAL A 193 -13.01 -21.68 -6.90
C VAL A 193 -13.52 -23.11 -7.04
N THR A 194 -14.29 -23.35 -8.10
CA THR A 194 -14.86 -24.65 -8.47
C THR A 194 -14.25 -25.18 -9.77
N GLY A 195 -14.34 -26.49 -10.02
CA GLY A 195 -13.89 -27.10 -11.29
C GLY A 195 -12.38 -27.34 -11.41
N VAL A 196 -11.59 -27.00 -10.40
CA VAL A 196 -10.11 -27.16 -10.38
C VAL A 196 -9.71 -28.28 -9.43
N THR A 197 -8.78 -29.15 -9.84
CA THR A 197 -8.23 -30.21 -8.97
C THR A 197 -7.41 -29.59 -7.82
N ALA A 198 -7.10 -30.40 -6.79
CA ALA A 198 -6.24 -29.93 -5.70
C ALA A 198 -4.83 -29.55 -6.18
N LEU A 199 -4.29 -30.28 -7.16
CA LEU A 199 -2.97 -30.01 -7.76
C LEU A 199 -2.98 -28.71 -8.57
N ASP A 200 -4.00 -28.53 -9.41
CA ASP A 200 -4.13 -27.34 -10.26
C ASP A 200 -4.42 -26.07 -9.46
N ARG A 201 -5.02 -26.20 -8.26
CA ARG A 201 -5.33 -25.07 -7.38
C ARG A 201 -4.07 -24.35 -6.90
N ALA A 202 -3.01 -25.09 -6.58
CA ALA A 202 -1.74 -24.49 -6.16
C ALA A 202 -1.07 -23.74 -7.32
N ALA A 203 -1.01 -24.37 -8.50
CA ALA A 203 -0.46 -23.74 -9.71
C ALA A 203 -1.26 -22.50 -10.14
N MET A 204 -2.59 -22.58 -10.06
CA MET A 204 -3.50 -21.47 -10.35
C MET A 204 -3.25 -20.30 -9.39
N ARG A 205 -3.22 -20.52 -8.06
CA ARG A 205 -2.97 -19.45 -7.08
C ARG A 205 -1.57 -18.83 -7.21
N ALA A 206 -0.59 -19.59 -7.66
CA ALA A 206 0.75 -19.07 -7.94
C ALA A 206 0.82 -18.23 -9.23
N THR A 207 -0.12 -18.40 -10.16
CA THR A 207 -0.11 -17.73 -11.47
C THR A 207 -1.12 -16.59 -11.56
N CYS A 208 -2.28 -16.74 -10.92
CA CYS A 208 -3.34 -15.74 -10.90
C CYS A 208 -3.02 -14.70 -9.81
N PRO A 209 -2.82 -13.42 -10.18
CA PRO A 209 -2.43 -12.39 -9.23
C PRO A 209 -3.55 -12.17 -8.20
N ASP A 210 -3.17 -12.08 -6.94
CA ASP A 210 -4.08 -11.68 -5.87
C ASP A 210 -4.15 -10.14 -5.85
N PRO A 211 -5.31 -9.55 -6.15
CA PRO A 211 -5.44 -8.11 -6.19
C PRO A 211 -5.30 -7.46 -4.81
N ALA A 212 -5.62 -8.16 -3.71
CA ALA A 212 -5.45 -7.63 -2.37
C ALA A 212 -3.97 -7.59 -1.97
N LEU A 213 -3.19 -8.62 -2.32
CA LEU A 213 -1.72 -8.57 -2.17
C LEU A 213 -1.08 -7.47 -3.02
N ALA A 214 -1.50 -7.32 -4.28
CA ALA A 214 -0.97 -6.27 -5.15
C ALA A 214 -1.24 -4.85 -4.60
N LEU A 215 -2.34 -4.66 -3.87
CA LEU A 215 -2.64 -3.42 -3.17
C LEU A 215 -1.77 -3.24 -1.93
N ASP A 216 -1.46 -4.30 -1.19
CA ASP A 216 -0.59 -4.24 -0.01
C ASP A 216 0.88 -3.96 -0.39
N GLU A 217 1.29 -4.32 -1.60
CA GLU A 217 2.62 -4.08 -2.16
C GLU A 217 2.81 -2.69 -2.78
N LEU A 218 1.78 -1.84 -2.79
CA LEU A 218 1.88 -0.50 -3.37
C LEU A 218 2.91 0.36 -2.63
N PRO A 219 3.71 1.16 -3.36
CA PRO A 219 4.71 2.02 -2.75
C PRO A 219 4.05 3.09 -1.87
N LEU A 220 4.70 3.40 -0.76
CA LEU A 220 4.32 4.51 0.11
C LEU A 220 4.61 5.85 -0.59
N PRO A 221 3.76 6.87 -0.39
CA PRO A 221 3.99 8.16 -1.01
C PRO A 221 5.22 8.86 -0.41
N VAL A 222 5.99 9.51 -1.28
CA VAL A 222 7.06 10.43 -0.87
C VAL A 222 6.46 11.83 -0.81
N ILE A 223 6.62 12.52 0.32
CA ILE A 223 6.28 13.94 0.45
C ILE A 223 7.56 14.73 0.22
N ASP A 224 7.72 15.30 -0.97
CA ASP A 224 8.85 16.17 -1.28
C ASP A 224 8.78 17.45 -0.43
N ARG A 225 9.91 17.79 0.21
CA ARG A 225 10.07 18.95 1.10
C ARG A 225 10.31 20.25 0.34
#